data_AF-A0A652KFC6-F1
#
_entry.id   AF-A0A652KFC6-F1
#
_cell.length_a   1.000
_cell.length_b   1.000
_cell.length_c   1.000
_cell.angle_alpha   90.00
_cell.angle_beta   90.00
_cell.angle_gamma   90.00
#
_symmetry.space_group_name_H-M   'P 1'
#
loop_
_entity.id
_entity.type
_entity.pdbx_description
1 polymer ?
#
loop_
_entity_poly.entity_id
_entity_poly.type
_entity_poly.pdbx_seq_one_letter_code
_entity_poly.pdbx_strand_id
1 'polypeptide(L)' 'MTETLDAPIAAVADAVNAFSDPGELYRVSREAESRVTEGMRAIRQKLVLGLRDQGLTWRSIGELLGGVSPQRAEQISRGV' A
#
# COMPACT_ATOMS: atom_id res chain seq x y z
N MET A 1 14.87 -7.82 -1.35
CA MET A 1 14.36 -7.63 -2.73
C MET A 1 13.37 -6.46 -2.78
N THR A 2 13.75 -5.30 -2.22
CA THR A 2 13.06 -4.02 -2.45
C THR A 2 13.70 -3.23 -3.58
N GLU A 3 14.90 -3.62 -4.01
CA GLU A 3 15.68 -3.00 -5.10
C GLU A 3 14.89 -2.88 -6.41
N THR A 4 13.94 -3.80 -6.65
CA THR A 4 13.04 -3.74 -7.82
C THR A 4 12.05 -2.57 -7.76
N LEU A 5 11.76 -2.04 -6.57
CA LEU A 5 10.86 -0.91 -6.36
C LEU A 5 11.60 0.44 -6.28
N ASP A 6 12.92 0.45 -6.08
CA ASP A 6 13.68 1.70 -5.94
C ASP A 6 13.61 2.54 -7.23
N ALA A 7 13.80 1.90 -8.39
CA ALA A 7 13.71 2.57 -9.68
C ALA A 7 12.33 3.20 -9.97
N PRO A 8 11.19 2.49 -9.82
CA PRO A 8 9.88 3.12 -10.04
C PRO A 8 9.54 4.17 -8.97
N ILE A 9 9.99 4.03 -7.72
CA ILE A 9 9.81 5.07 -6.70
C ILE A 9 10.59 6.33 -7.08
N ALA A 10 11.85 6.18 -7.52
CA ALA A 10 12.66 7.29 -8.00
C ALA A 10 12.01 8.00 -9.20
N ALA A 11 11.46 7.24 -10.15
CA ALA A 11 10.76 7.83 -11.30
C ALA A 11 9.54 8.67 -10.89
N VAL A 12 8.77 8.24 -9.87
CA VAL A 12 7.67 9.05 -9.32
C VAL A 12 8.20 10.30 -8.63
N ALA A 13 9.26 10.18 -7.83
CA ALA A 13 9.87 11.33 -7.15
C ALA A 13 10.42 12.36 -8.14
N ASP A 14 11.07 11.91 -9.21
CA ASP A 14 11.60 12.78 -10.27
C ASP A 14 10.47 13.51 -11.00
N ALA A 15 9.36 12.81 -11.30
CA ALA A 15 8.18 13.43 -11.90
C ALA A 15 7.56 14.52 -10.99
N VAL A 16 7.54 14.29 -9.67
CA VAL A 16 7.06 15.28 -8.68
C VAL A 16 8.04 16.46 -8.54
N ASN A 17 9.35 16.22 -8.62
CA ASN A 17 10.37 17.26 -8.51
C ASN A 17 10.51 18.13 -9.76
N ALA A 18 9.94 17.71 -10.90
CA ALA A 18 9.93 18.51 -12.13
C ALA A 18 9.06 19.77 -12.03
N PHE A 19 8.19 19.87 -11.02
CA PHE A 19 7.33 21.03 -10.80
C PHE A 19 8.12 22.18 -10.16
N SER A 20 8.15 23.34 -10.83
CA SER A 20 8.92 24.51 -10.37
C SER A 20 8.19 25.38 -9.35
N ASP A 21 6.85 25.36 -9.34
CA ASP A 21 6.07 26.10 -8.35
C ASP A 21 6.03 25.33 -7.01
N PRO A 22 6.42 25.93 -5.87
CA PRO A 22 6.43 25.25 -4.59
C PRO A 22 5.04 24.76 -4.11
N GLY A 23 3.98 25.51 -4.42
CA GLY A 23 2.61 25.14 -4.04
C GLY A 23 2.10 23.94 -4.85
N GLU A 24 2.38 23.95 -6.15
CA GLU A 24 2.07 22.85 -7.06
C GLU A 24 2.87 21.60 -6.72
N LEU A 25 4.17 21.73 -6.45
CA LEU A 25 5.03 20.63 -6.00
C LEU A 25 4.47 19.97 -4.74
N TYR A 26 4.10 20.77 -3.73
CA TYR A 26 3.48 20.24 -2.51
C TYR A 26 2.18 19.49 -2.82
N ARG A 27 1.27 20.09 -3.59
CA ARG A 27 -0.02 19.47 -3.94
C ARG A 27 0.17 18.15 -4.69
N VAL A 28 1.03 18.12 -5.69
CA VAL A 28 1.29 16.93 -6.51
C VAL A 28 1.99 15.83 -5.70
N SER A 29 2.93 16.19 -4.82
CA SER A 29 3.57 15.20 -3.93
C SER A 29 2.55 14.49 -3.03
N ARG A 30 1.61 15.23 -2.43
CA ARG A 30 0.53 14.67 -1.60
C ARG A 30 -0.42 13.80 -2.39
N GLU A 31 -0.75 14.21 -3.62
CA GLU A 31 -1.60 13.43 -4.51
C GLU A 31 -0.94 12.10 -4.91
N ALA A 32 0.35 12.13 -5.26
CA ALA A 32 1.12 10.93 -5.59
C ALA A 32 1.17 9.96 -4.41
N GLU A 33 1.49 10.46 -3.21
CA GLU A 33 1.51 9.66 -1.98
C GLU A 33 0.15 9.01 -1.68
N SER A 34 -0.96 9.76 -1.86
CA SER A 34 -2.32 9.22 -1.66
C SER A 34 -2.61 8.08 -2.63
N ARG A 35 -2.31 8.25 -3.92
CA ARG A 35 -2.57 7.23 -4.95
C ARG A 35 -1.75 5.97 -4.73
N VAL A 36 -0.47 6.10 -4.36
CA VAL A 36 0.38 4.95 -4.00
C VAL A 36 -0.19 4.24 -2.77
N THR A 37 -0.59 4.99 -1.75
CA THR A 37 -1.19 4.44 -0.53
C THR A 37 -2.47 3.65 -0.81
N GLU A 38 -3.36 4.19 -1.66
CA GLU A 38 -4.59 3.52 -2.10
C GLU A 38 -4.31 2.23 -2.87
N GLY A 39 -3.37 2.27 -3.81
CA GLY A 39 -2.94 1.08 -4.56
C GLY A 39 -2.41 -0.03 -3.63
N MET A 40 -1.56 0.34 -2.67
CA MET A 40 -1.02 -0.61 -1.69
C MET A 40 -2.11 -1.17 -0.75
N ARG A 41 -3.13 -0.39 -0.42
CA ARG A 41 -4.29 -0.86 0.34
C ARG A 41 -5.08 -1.90 -0.46
N ALA A 42 -5.33 -1.67 -1.74
CA ALA A 42 -6.02 -2.61 -2.61
C ALA A 42 -5.24 -3.93 -2.76
N ILE A 43 -3.91 -3.86 -2.89
CA ILE A 43 -3.04 -5.06 -2.95
C ILE A 43 -3.17 -5.88 -1.66
N ARG A 44 -3.08 -5.24 -0.48
CA ARG A 44 -3.24 -5.93 0.80
C ARG A 44 -4.63 -6.54 0.97
N GLN A 45 -5.68 -5.83 0.56
CA GLN A 45 -7.04 -6.36 0.59
C GLN A 45 -7.16 -7.63 -0.27
N LYS A 46 -6.69 -7.58 -1.52
CA LYS A 46 -6.68 -8.73 -2.44
C LYS A 46 -5.92 -9.91 -1.84
N LEU A 47 -4.75 -9.66 -1.25
CA LEU A 47 -3.96 -10.70 -0.58
C LEU A 47 -4.75 -11.36 0.54
N VAL A 48 -5.35 -10.56 1.44
CA VAL A 48 -6.11 -11.08 2.59
C VAL A 48 -7.33 -11.89 2.15
N LEU A 49 -8.06 -11.43 1.13
CA LEU A 49 -9.18 -12.19 0.56
C LEU A 49 -8.70 -13.53 -0.03
N GLY A 50 -7.60 -13.53 -0.80
CA GLY A 50 -7.04 -14.76 -1.35
C GLY A 50 -6.56 -15.75 -0.28
N LEU A 51 -6.03 -15.26 0.85
CA LEU A 51 -5.68 -16.13 1.99
C LEU A 51 -6.93 -16.69 2.68
N ARG A 52 -8.02 -15.91 2.74
CA ARG A 52 -9.30 -16.40 3.26
C ARG A 52 -9.92 -17.48 2.39
N ASP A 53 -9.86 -17.32 1.07
CA ASP A 53 -10.38 -18.31 0.12
C ASP A 53 -9.61 -19.64 0.19
N GLN A 54 -8.35 -19.61 0.63
CA GLN A 54 -7.54 -20.80 0.94
C GLN A 54 -7.88 -21.44 2.29
N GLY A 55 -8.88 -20.92 3.02
CA GLY A 55 -9.34 -21.46 4.30
C GLY A 55 -8.56 -21.00 5.53
N LEU A 56 -7.63 -20.04 5.41
CA LEU A 56 -6.88 -19.56 6.58
C LEU A 56 -7.80 -18.79 7.54
N THR A 57 -7.52 -18.92 8.84
CA THR A 57 -8.21 -18.15 9.88
C THR A 57 -7.69 -16.71 9.94
N TRP A 58 -8.51 -15.78 10.46
CA TRP A 58 -8.06 -14.40 10.68
C TRP A 58 -6.82 -14.30 11.56
N ARG A 59 -6.65 -15.21 12.53
CA ARG A 59 -5.45 -15.28 13.37
C ARG A 59 -4.23 -15.62 12.53
N SER A 60 -4.29 -16.70 11.75
CA SER A 60 -3.19 -17.11 10.87
C SER A 60 -2.82 -16.02 9.86
N ILE A 61 -3.82 -15.34 9.30
CA ILE A 61 -3.60 -14.20 8.40
C ILE A 61 -2.92 -13.04 9.13
N GLY A 62 -3.36 -12.72 10.35
CA GLY A 62 -2.75 -11.67 11.16
C GLY A 62 -1.25 -11.89 11.39
N GLU A 63 -0.87 -13.14 11.73
CA GLU A 63 0.54 -13.54 11.85
C GLU A 63 1.32 -13.34 10.54
N LEU A 64 0.76 -13.80 9.41
CA LEU A 64 1.39 -13.67 8.08
C LEU A 64 1.58 -12.21 7.63
N LEU A 65 0.71 -11.30 8.08
CA LEU A 65 0.79 -9.87 7.76
C LEU A 65 1.80 -9.11 8.63
N GLY A 66 2.63 -9.80 9.41
CA GLY A 66 3.59 -9.19 10.32
C GLY A 66 3.09 -9.07 11.76
N GLY A 67 2.29 -10.03 12.22
CA GLY A 67 1.84 -10.10 13.61
C GLY A 67 0.73 -9.10 13.97
N VAL A 68 -0.13 -8.74 13.01
CA VAL A 68 -1.29 -7.90 13.30
C VAL A 68 -2.40 -8.71 13.96
N SER A 69 -3.29 -8.03 14.71
CA SER A 69 -4.41 -8.71 15.35
C SER A 69 -5.36 -9.36 14.33
N PRO A 70 -6.11 -10.42 14.70
CA PRO A 70 -7.14 -11.01 13.83
C PRO A 70 -8.17 -9.99 13.35
N GLN A 71 -8.54 -9.03 14.21
CA GLN A 71 -9.47 -7.95 13.87
C GLN A 71 -8.86 -7.02 12.82
N ARG A 72 -7.55 -6.72 12.91
CA ARG A 72 -6.87 -5.90 11.91
C ARG A 72 -6.80 -6.60 10.56
N ALA A 73 -6.52 -7.90 10.55
CA ALA A 73 -6.57 -8.71 9.33
C ALA A 73 -7.95 -8.68 8.68
N GLU A 74 -9.02 -8.80 9.47
CA GLU A 74 -10.39 -8.67 8.97
C GLU A 74 -10.68 -7.28 8.39
N GLN A 75 -10.27 -6.20 9.05
CA GLN A 75 -10.44 -4.83 8.54
C GLN A 75 -9.75 -4.63 7.19
N ILE A 76 -8.54 -5.17 7.02
CA ILE A 76 -7.81 -5.09 5.76
C ILE A 76 -8.59 -5.78 4.63
N SER A 77 -9.25 -6.91 4.90
CA SER A 77 -10.11 -7.58 3.91
C SER A 77 -11.28 -6.70 3.42
N ARG A 78 -11.70 -5.75 4.23
CA ARG A 78 -12.76 -4.77 3.94
C ARG A 78 -12.21 -3.47 3.32
N GLY A 79 -10.89 -3.39 3.10
CA GLY A 79 -10.23 -2.21 2.55
C GLY A 79 -10.03 -1.07 3.56
N VAL A 80 -10.09 -1.35 4.86
CA VAL A 80 -9.97 -0.34 5.94
C VAL A 80 -8.59 -0.35 6.56
#